data_AF-A0A7M2YZJ1-F1
#
_entry.id   AF-A0A7M2YZJ1-F1
#
_cell.length_a   1.000
_cell.length_b   1.000
_cell.length_c   1.000
_cell.angle_alpha   90.00
_cell.angle_beta   90.00
_cell.angle_gamma   90.00
#
_symmetry.space_group_name_H-M   'P 1'
#
loop_
_entity.id
_entity.type
_entity.pdbx_description
1 polymer ?
#
loop_
_entity_poly.entity_id
_entity_poly.type
_entity_poly.pdbx_seq_one_letter_code
_entity_poly.pdbx_strand_id
1 'polypeptide(L)'
;MPELWTPGMAGPLEELVSRIHRRIDGFKTERGLDRVDVSVELVDGALHRLASLSSEPGFGFVTLSPLPDGDDPYELIVPLGAIKEIRIGVGADEQRLGFALPAESG
;
A
#
# COMPACT_ATOMS: atom_id res chain seq x y z
N MET A 1 -1.03 -30.64 27.11
CA MET A 1 -0.15 -30.34 25.97
C MET A 1 -0.29 -28.85 25.68
N PRO A 2 0.75 -28.02 25.82
CA PRO A 2 0.67 -26.65 25.34
C PRO A 2 0.50 -26.67 23.82
N GLU A 3 -0.48 -25.95 23.30
CA GLU A 3 -0.68 -25.80 21.85
C GLU A 3 0.53 -25.05 21.27
N LEU A 4 1.33 -25.79 20.49
CA LEU A 4 2.46 -25.24 19.75
C LEU A 4 1.89 -24.33 18.67
N TRP A 5 2.03 -23.01 18.85
CA TRP A 5 1.69 -22.05 17.82
C TRP A 5 2.57 -22.33 16.58
N THR A 6 1.98 -22.90 15.53
CA THR A 6 2.63 -23.08 14.23
C THR A 6 2.25 -21.91 13.34
N PRO A 7 3.19 -20.99 13.01
CA PRO A 7 2.92 -20.01 11.97
C PRO A 7 2.53 -20.76 10.69
N GLY A 8 1.41 -20.35 10.09
CA GLY A 8 0.88 -20.96 8.87
C GLY A 8 1.93 -20.97 7.76
N MET A 9 1.76 -21.85 6.78
CA MET A 9 2.68 -22.10 5.66
C MET A 9 2.92 -20.91 4.69
N ALA A 10 2.77 -19.68 5.17
CA ALA A 10 3.12 -18.46 4.46
C ALA A 10 4.61 -18.16 4.63
N GLY A 11 5.30 -17.89 3.52
CA GLY A 11 6.68 -17.40 3.58
C GLY A 11 6.74 -16.01 4.25
N PRO A 12 7.91 -15.56 4.75
CA PRO A 12 8.04 -14.25 5.41
C PRO A 12 7.52 -13.08 4.57
N LEU A 13 7.59 -13.19 3.24
CA LEU A 13 7.10 -12.17 2.32
C LEU A 13 5.57 -12.14 2.20
N GLU A 14 4.93 -13.32 2.14
CA GLU A 14 3.48 -13.44 2.11
C GLU A 14 2.87 -12.88 3.42
N GLU A 15 3.48 -13.20 4.56
CA GLU A 15 3.10 -12.63 5.85
C GLU A 15 3.26 -11.10 5.87
N LEU A 16 4.34 -10.55 5.30
CA LEU A 16 4.53 -9.11 5.18
C LEU A 16 3.41 -8.46 4.35
N VAL A 17 3.11 -8.99 3.17
CA VAL A 17 2.04 -8.47 2.29
C VAL A 17 0.68 -8.57 2.99
N SER A 18 0.38 -9.68 3.67
CA SER A 18 -0.82 -9.85 4.48
C SER A 18 -0.93 -8.79 5.59
N ARG A 19 0.17 -8.47 6.27
CA ARG A 19 0.22 -7.39 7.27
C ARG A 19 -0.03 -6.01 6.66
N ILE A 20 0.50 -5.74 5.48
CA ILE A 20 0.27 -4.48 4.75
C ILE A 20 -1.22 -4.36 4.42
N HIS A 21 -1.84 -5.40 3.86
CA HIS A 21 -3.28 -5.42 3.58
C HIS A 21 -4.12 -5.18 4.83
N ARG A 22 -3.78 -5.85 5.94
CA ARG A 22 -4.45 -5.63 7.22
C ARG A 22 -4.30 -4.18 7.71
N ARG A 23 -3.14 -3.55 7.49
CA ARG A 23 -2.93 -2.14 7.88
C ARG A 23 -3.73 -1.17 7.01
N ILE A 24 -3.83 -1.42 5.70
CA ILE A 24 -4.68 -0.67 4.76
C ILE A 24 -6.14 -0.73 5.21
N ASP A 25 -6.65 -1.92 5.50
CA ASP A 25 -8.04 -2.11 5.95
C ASP A 25 -8.31 -1.50 7.34
N GLY A 26 -7.34 -1.63 8.25
CA GLY A 26 -7.38 -0.96 9.55
C GLY A 26 -7.45 0.56 9.43
N PHE A 27 -6.62 1.17 8.57
CA PHE A 27 -6.65 2.61 8.33
C PHE A 27 -8.00 3.08 7.77
N LYS A 28 -8.55 2.35 6.79
CA LYS A 28 -9.87 2.61 6.21
C LYS A 28 -10.96 2.62 7.30
N THR A 29 -10.97 1.58 8.14
CA THR A 29 -11.95 1.39 9.22
C THR A 29 -11.80 2.45 10.32
N GLU A 30 -10.57 2.70 10.80
CA GLU A 30 -10.25 3.69 11.83
C GLU A 30 -10.71 5.11 11.46
N ARG A 31 -10.76 5.40 10.15
CA ARG A 31 -11.12 6.72 9.61
C ARG A 31 -12.55 6.80 9.08
N GLY A 32 -13.29 5.69 9.08
CA GLY A 32 -14.66 5.62 8.55
C GLY A 32 -14.75 5.94 7.06
N LEU A 33 -13.73 5.57 6.28
CA LEU A 33 -13.66 5.86 4.84
C LEU A 33 -14.26 4.70 4.04
N ASP A 34 -14.91 5.00 2.92
CA ASP A 34 -15.41 3.97 2.00
C ASP A 34 -14.26 3.34 1.20
N ARG A 35 -13.23 4.14 0.88
CA ARG A 35 -12.04 3.75 0.12
C ARG A 35 -10.80 4.50 0.63
N VAL A 36 -9.63 3.94 0.35
CA VAL A 36 -8.34 4.56 0.66
C VAL A 36 -7.49 4.59 -0.60
N ASP A 37 -6.62 5.61 -0.70
CA ASP A 37 -5.60 5.66 -1.73
C ASP A 37 -4.34 4.97 -1.21
N VAL A 38 -3.75 4.09 -2.01
CA VAL A 38 -2.48 3.43 -1.70
C VAL A 38 -1.49 3.78 -2.79
N SER A 39 -0.34 4.33 -2.41
CA SER A 39 0.74 4.64 -3.35
C SER A 39 2.06 4.04 -2.91
N VAL A 40 2.90 3.71 -3.88
CA VAL A 40 4.28 3.26 -3.69
C VAL A 40 5.23 4.27 -4.30
N GLU A 41 6.26 4.60 -3.53
CA GLU A 41 7.47 5.27 -4.03
C GLU A 41 8.59 4.24 -4.16
N LEU A 42 9.18 4.17 -5.35
CA LEU A 42 10.37 3.36 -5.61
C LEU A 42 11.65 4.17 -5.33
N VAL A 43 12.77 3.48 -5.11
CA VAL A 43 14.07 4.11 -4.82
C VAL A 43 14.61 5.02 -5.93
N ASP A 44 14.13 4.85 -7.16
CA ASP A 44 14.43 5.72 -8.30
C ASP A 44 13.56 6.99 -8.35
N GLY A 45 12.61 7.12 -7.41
CA GLY A 45 11.66 8.22 -7.32
C GLY A 45 10.36 8.02 -8.11
N ALA A 46 10.17 6.88 -8.77
CA ALA A 46 8.91 6.58 -9.45
C ALA A 46 7.76 6.45 -8.43
N LEU A 47 6.60 7.02 -8.75
CA LEU A 47 5.41 7.03 -7.91
C LEU A 47 4.26 6.32 -8.63
N HIS A 48 3.70 5.29 -8.00
CA HIS A 48 2.57 4.53 -8.53
C HIS A 48 1.42 4.51 -7.52
N ARG A 49 0.22 4.93 -7.94
CA ARG A 49 -1.02 4.61 -7.23
C ARG A 49 -1.37 3.16 -7.52
N LEU A 50 -1.76 2.39 -6.51
CA LEU A 50 -1.94 0.96 -6.61
C LEU A 50 -3.42 0.56 -6.56
N ALA A 51 -3.80 -0.34 -7.46
CA ALA A 51 -5.03 -1.12 -7.34
C ALA A 51 -4.81 -2.34 -6.42
N SER A 52 -3.64 -2.98 -6.49
CA SER A 52 -3.29 -4.11 -5.64
C SER A 52 -1.79 -4.28 -5.43
N LEU A 53 -1.43 -5.05 -4.40
CA LEU A 53 -0.09 -5.50 -4.04
C LEU A 53 -0.13 -7.01 -3.80
N SER A 54 0.87 -7.75 -4.30
CA SER A 54 0.95 -9.20 -4.13
C SER A 54 2.37 -9.65 -3.77
N SER A 55 2.49 -10.75 -3.01
CA SER A 55 3.76 -11.41 -2.71
C SER A 55 4.26 -12.31 -3.83
N GLU A 56 3.46 -12.59 -4.85
CA GLU A 56 3.89 -13.32 -6.04
C GLU A 56 4.85 -12.45 -6.88
N PRO A 57 5.89 -13.01 -7.51
CA PRO A 57 6.25 -14.44 -7.57
C PRO A 57 7.04 -14.98 -6.36
N GLY A 58 7.24 -14.17 -5.32
CA GLY A 58 8.01 -14.54 -4.14
C GLY A 58 9.51 -14.22 -4.27
N PHE A 59 10.35 -14.93 -3.50
CA PHE A 59 11.81 -14.85 -3.59
C PHE A 59 12.42 -13.44 -3.46
N GLY A 60 11.79 -12.58 -2.67
CA GLY A 60 12.23 -11.19 -2.47
C GLY A 60 11.73 -10.21 -3.53
N PHE A 61 10.81 -10.64 -4.39
CA PHE A 61 10.09 -9.80 -5.35
C PHE A 61 8.61 -9.70 -4.97
N VAL A 62 8.02 -8.54 -5.22
CA VAL A 62 6.58 -8.29 -5.07
C VAL A 62 6.02 -7.77 -6.37
N THR A 63 4.75 -8.03 -6.60
CA THR A 63 4.00 -7.49 -7.74
C THR A 63 3.18 -6.31 -7.28
N LEU A 64 3.39 -5.16 -7.92
CA LEU A 64 2.55 -3.97 -7.81
C LEU A 64 1.64 -3.94 -9.02
N SER A 65 0.34 -3.80 -8.82
CA SER A 65 -0.62 -3.56 -9.91
C SER A 65 -1.08 -2.10 -9.80
N PRO A 66 -0.54 -1.17 -10.60
CA PRO A 66 -0.96 0.22 -10.57
C PRO A 66 -2.44 0.39 -10.90
N LEU A 67 -3.05 1.42 -10.34
CA LEU A 67 -4.37 1.86 -10.77
C LEU A 67 -4.26 2.31 -12.24
N PRO A 68 -5.12 1.82 -13.16
CA PRO A 68 -5.04 2.18 -14.56
C PRO A 68 -5.14 3.70 -14.76
N ASP A 69 -4.21 4.24 -15.54
CA ASP A 69 -4.23 5.63 -16.02
C ASP A 69 -4.22 5.58 -17.56
N GLY A 70 -5.37 5.21 -18.14
CA GLY A 70 -5.53 4.98 -19.58
C GLY A 70 -5.98 3.55 -19.93
N ASP A 71 -5.70 3.12 -21.16
CA ASP A 71 -6.37 1.97 -21.78
C ASP A 71 -5.73 0.59 -21.47
N ASP A 72 -4.46 0.52 -21.06
CA ASP A 72 -3.79 -0.78 -20.86
C ASP A 72 -3.31 -0.99 -19.41
N PRO A 73 -3.84 -2.00 -18.69
CA PRO A 73 -3.33 -2.38 -17.39
C PRO A 73 -1.96 -3.04 -17.51
N TYR A 74 -1.09 -2.83 -16.52
CA TYR A 74 0.21 -3.47 -16.43
C TYR A 74 0.54 -3.85 -14.97
N GLU A 75 1.51 -4.74 -14.80
CA GLU A 75 2.05 -5.14 -13.50
C GLU A 75 3.54 -4.78 -13.44
N LEU A 76 4.01 -4.41 -12.24
CA LEU A 76 5.41 -4.17 -11.95
C LEU A 76 5.89 -5.22 -10.95
N ILE A 77 6.77 -6.11 -11.39
CA ILE A 77 7.47 -7.04 -10.52
C ILE A 77 8.78 -6.37 -10.10
N VAL A 78 8.89 -6.00 -8.82
CA VAL A 78 10.04 -5.26 -8.28
C VAL A 78 10.66 -6.01 -7.09
N PRO A 79 11.99 -5.91 -6.88
CA PRO A 79 12.58 -6.43 -5.66
C PRO A 79 12.05 -5.63 -4.46
N LEU A 80 11.84 -6.30 -3.32
CA LEU A 80 11.36 -5.66 -2.09
C LEU A 80 12.24 -4.48 -1.68
N GLY A 81 13.56 -4.59 -1.88
CA GLY A 81 14.53 -3.54 -1.59
C GLY A 81 14.46 -2.31 -2.51
N ALA A 82 13.68 -2.35 -3.59
CA ALA A 82 13.42 -1.18 -4.45
C ALA A 82 12.24 -0.33 -3.95
N ILE A 83 11.46 -0.81 -2.98
CA ILE A 83 10.38 -0.01 -2.38
C ILE A 83 11.00 0.94 -1.35
N LYS A 84 10.81 2.24 -1.56
CA LYS A 84 11.22 3.28 -0.63
C LYS A 84 10.13 3.57 0.40
N GLU A 85 8.87 3.67 -0.03
CA GLU A 85 7.73 3.93 0.84
C GLU A 85 6.44 3.30 0.29
N ILE A 86 5.57 2.83 1.19
CA ILE A 86 4.15 2.55 0.92
C ILE A 86 3.34 3.57 1.72
N ARG A 87 2.54 4.41 1.05
CA ARG A 87 1.71 5.43 1.65
C ARG A 87 0.24 5.05 1.57
N ILE A 88 -0.46 5.17 2.70
CA ILE A 88 -1.91 4.98 2.80
C ILE A 88 -2.53 6.35 3.09
N GLY A 89 -3.43 6.80 2.22
CA GLY A 89 -4.08 8.10 2.30
C GLY A 89 -5.59 8.03 2.11
N VAL A 90 -6.24 9.19 2.26
CA VAL A 90 -7.66 9.35 1.91
C VAL A 90 -7.83 9.25 0.38
N GLY A 91 -8.93 8.64 -0.06
CA GLY A 91 -9.23 8.50 -1.49
C GLY A 91 -9.29 9.86 -2.19
N ALA A 92 -8.97 9.92 -3.48
CA ALA A 92 -8.97 11.17 -4.25
C ALA A 92 -10.33 11.89 -4.20
N ASP A 93 -11.44 11.15 -4.17
CA ASP A 93 -12.80 11.72 -4.05
C ASP A 93 -13.08 12.36 -2.68
N GLU A 94 -12.32 11.96 -1.65
CA GLU A 94 -12.41 12.48 -0.28
C GLU A 94 -11.35 13.55 0.03
N GLN A 95 -10.41 13.78 -0.89
CA GLN A 95 -9.39 14.82 -0.76
C GLN A 95 -10.04 16.19 -0.93
N ARG A 96 -10.47 16.78 0.19
CA ARG A 96 -10.66 18.22 0.28
C ARG A 96 -9.30 18.87 0.08
N LEU A 97 -9.10 19.52 -1.07
CA LEU A 97 -7.90 20.33 -1.36
C LEU A 97 -7.54 21.19 -0.14
N GLY A 98 -6.29 21.11 0.30
CA GLY A 98 -5.83 21.77 1.52
C GLY A 98 -4.46 22.42 1.36
N PHE A 99 -4.46 23.75 1.37
CA PHE A 99 -3.33 24.59 1.78
C PHE A 99 -3.92 25.64 2.71
N ALA A 100 -3.54 25.62 3.99
CA ALA A 100 -3.97 26.61 4.98
C ALA A 100 -2.80 27.52 5.30
N LEU A 101 -3.00 28.83 5.12
CA LEU A 101 -2.06 29.83 5.63
C LEU A 101 -2.09 29.82 7.17
N PRO A 102 -0.99 30.17 7.84
CA PRO A 102 -1.01 30.45 9.28
C PRO A 102 -2.09 31.50 9.56
N ALA A 103 -2.94 31.28 10.57
CA ALA A 103 -3.89 32.30 10.98
C ALA A 103 -3.11 33.55 11.43
N GLU A 104 -3.30 34.68 10.75
CA GLU A 104 -2.73 35.95 11.19
C GLU A 104 -3.28 36.26 12.58
N SER A 105 -2.39 36.35 13.57
CA SER A 105 -2.73 36.89 14.87
C SER A 105 -2.76 38.41 14.73
N GLY A 106 -3.96 38.98 14.62
CA GLY A 106 -4.22 40.42 14.56
C GLY A 106 -5.39 40.81 15.44
#